data_AF-A0A1Y3WW22-F1
#
_entry.id   AF-A0A1Y3WW22-F1
#
_cell.length_a   1.000
_cell.length_b   1.000
_cell.length_c   1.000
_cell.angle_alpha   90.00
_cell.angle_beta   90.00
_cell.angle_gamma   90.00
#
_symmetry.space_group_name_H-M   'P 1'
#
loop_
_entity.id
_entity.type
_entity.pdbx_description
1 polymer ?
#
loop_
_entity_poly.entity_id
_entity_poly.type
_entity_poly.pdbx_seq_one_letter_code
_entity_poly.pdbx_strand_id
1 'polypeptide(L)'
;MIYYHRFYVESLYPENRRRILLWLFSTFSVYLCEATPAGYKGRFYTKNIRFPKAAFRDLTFSLRGDRSLCLWVISYDLHTLYLERNIYVYGKWLDR
;
A
#
# COMPACT_ATOMS: atom_id res chain seq x y z
N MET A 1 19.48 -6.76 1.12
CA MET A 1 18.84 -6.12 -0.06
C MET A 1 17.76 -5.16 0.40
N ILE A 2 17.62 -3.99 -0.22
CA ILE A 2 16.58 -3.02 0.12
C ILE A 2 15.55 -3.04 -0.99
N TYR A 3 14.29 -3.24 -0.66
CA TYR A 3 13.18 -3.09 -1.61
C TYR A 3 12.53 -1.74 -1.37
N TYR A 4 12.31 -1.00 -2.45
CA TYR A 4 11.61 0.28 -2.42
C TYR A 4 10.15 0.08 -2.79
N HIS A 5 9.28 0.85 -2.17
CA HIS A 5 7.86 0.77 -2.40
C HIS A 5 7.27 2.16 -2.57
N ARG A 6 6.38 2.30 -3.54
CA ARG A 6 5.49 3.45 -3.69
C ARG A 6 4.09 3.02 -3.32
N PHE A 7 3.43 3.80 -2.46
CA PHE A 7 2.03 3.57 -2.14
C PHE A 7 1.16 4.73 -2.59
N TYR A 8 -0.09 4.39 -2.88
CA TYR A 8 -1.19 5.29 -3.14
C TYR A 8 -2.43 4.79 -2.43
N VAL A 9 -3.09 5.65 -1.67
CA VAL A 9 -4.34 5.33 -0.98
C VAL A 9 -5.36 6.42 -1.21
N GLU A 10 -6.55 6.05 -1.64
CA GLU A 10 -7.72 6.90 -1.74
C GLU A 10 -8.94 6.17 -1.20
N SER A 11 -9.83 6.94 -0.59
CA SER A 11 -11.13 6.46 -0.13
C SER A 11 -11.96 7.68 0.25
N LEU A 12 -13.28 7.58 0.09
CA LEU A 12 -14.24 8.56 0.58
C LEU A 12 -14.34 8.56 2.12
N TYR A 13 -13.88 7.49 2.78
CA TYR A 13 -13.95 7.31 4.23
C TYR A 13 -12.58 7.63 4.87
N PRO A 14 -12.45 8.76 5.59
CA PRO A 14 -11.19 9.18 6.20
C PRO A 14 -10.59 8.14 7.15
N GLU A 15 -11.44 7.42 7.90
CA GLU A 15 -11.02 6.40 8.84
C GLU A 15 -10.31 5.22 8.18
N ASN A 16 -10.76 4.80 6.99
CA ASN A 16 -10.12 3.71 6.25
C ASN A 16 -8.75 4.13 5.74
N ARG A 17 -8.62 5.37 5.24
CA ARG A 17 -7.31 5.94 4.86
C ARG A 17 -6.37 5.98 6.06
N ARG A 18 -6.85 6.46 7.22
CA ARG A 18 -6.08 6.53 8.46
C ARG A 18 -5.62 5.15 8.91
N ARG A 19 -6.49 4.14 8.87
CA ARG A 19 -6.15 2.76 9.28
C ARG A 19 -5.07 2.16 8.39
N ILE A 20 -5.10 2.42 7.09
CA ILE A 20 -4.06 1.99 6.15
C ILE A 20 -2.74 2.69 6.44
N LEU A 21 -2.76 4.01 6.66
CA LEU A 21 -1.56 4.75 7.02
C LEU A 21 -0.97 4.25 8.34
N LEU A 22 -1.80 4.04 9.37
CA LEU A 22 -1.34 3.49 10.65
C LEU A 22 -0.65 2.15 10.47
N TRP A 23 -1.23 1.25 9.66
CA TRP A 23 -0.61 -0.03 9.34
C TRP A 23 0.72 0.13 8.58
N LEU A 24 0.80 1.05 7.61
CA LEU A 24 2.03 1.32 6.87
C LEU A 24 3.16 1.85 7.78
N PHE A 25 2.84 2.84 8.61
CA PHE A 25 3.81 3.46 9.52
C PHE A 25 4.19 2.57 10.70
N SER A 26 3.32 1.65 11.14
CA SER A 26 3.66 0.68 12.18
C SER A 26 4.49 -0.49 11.65
N THR A 27 4.32 -0.85 10.39
CA THR A 27 4.95 -2.04 9.79
C THR A 27 6.24 -1.72 9.04
N PHE A 28 6.37 -0.52 8.47
CA PHE A 28 7.45 -0.17 7.55
C PHE A 28 8.15 1.15 7.87
N SER A 29 9.37 1.29 7.35
CA SER A 29 10.10 2.56 7.36
C SER A 29 9.59 3.47 6.24
N VAL A 30 8.53 4.24 6.53
CA VAL A 30 7.98 5.27 5.65
C VAL A 30 8.86 6.52 5.71
N TYR A 31 9.32 7.01 4.56
CA TYR A 31 10.20 8.18 4.47
C TYR A 31 9.65 9.31 3.62
N LEU A 32 8.53 9.08 2.92
CA LEU A 32 7.77 10.12 2.22
C LEU A 32 6.28 9.83 2.38
N CYS A 33 5.49 10.82 2.78
CA CYS A 33 4.04 10.74 2.81
C CYS A 33 3.47 12.13 2.52
N GLU A 34 2.70 12.23 1.45
CA GLU A 34 2.08 13.46 0.96
C GLU A 34 0.57 13.28 0.93
N ALA A 35 -0.17 14.28 1.40
CA ALA A 35 -1.61 14.32 1.25
C ALA A 35 -1.98 14.67 -0.21
N THR A 36 -3.01 14.00 -0.73
CA THR A 36 -3.68 14.34 -1.98
C THR A 36 -5.12 14.73 -1.69
N PRO A 37 -5.83 15.42 -2.60
CA PRO A 37 -7.23 15.79 -2.37
C PRO A 37 -8.14 14.60 -2.00
N ALA A 38 -7.85 13.41 -2.53
CA ALA A 38 -8.65 12.20 -2.31
C ALA A 38 -7.99 11.18 -1.36
N GLY A 39 -6.77 11.43 -0.87
CA GLY A 39 -6.11 10.56 0.09
C GLY A 39 -4.62 10.85 0.31
N TYR A 40 -3.77 9.84 0.14
CA TYR A 40 -2.34 9.94 0.41
C TYR A 40 -1.50 9.16 -0.58
N LYS A 41 -0.29 9.64 -0.84
CA LYS A 41 0.72 8.94 -1.60
C LYS A 41 2.05 9.02 -0.89
N GLY A 42 2.93 8.05 -1.11
CA GLY A 42 4.21 8.08 -0.42
C GLY A 42 5.14 6.95 -0.79
N ARG A 43 6.21 6.84 0.00
CA ARG A 43 7.28 5.88 -0.21
C ARG A 43 7.74 5.30 1.11
N PHE A 44 8.02 4.01 1.09
CA PHE A 44 8.63 3.28 2.18
C PHE A 44 9.63 2.26 1.61
N TYR A 45 10.45 1.69 2.48
CA TYR A 45 11.35 0.60 2.10
C TYR A 45 11.26 -0.55 3.10
N THR A 46 11.65 -1.74 2.64
CA THR A 46 11.83 -2.92 3.46
C THR A 46 13.26 -3.43 3.33
N LYS A 47 13.81 -4.02 4.39
CA LYS A 47 15.14 -4.62 4.40
C LYS A 47 15.02 -6.14 4.37
N ASN A 48 15.70 -6.77 3.43
CA ASN A 48 15.86 -8.23 3.27
C ASN A 48 14.58 -9.04 3.03
N ILE A 49 13.41 -8.42 3.03
CA ILE A 49 12.11 -9.09 2.90
C ILE A 49 11.30 -8.35 1.83
N ARG A 50 10.66 -9.10 0.92
CA ARG A 50 9.74 -8.52 -0.06
C ARG A 50 8.47 -7.99 0.61
N PHE A 51 7.65 -7.27 -0.14
CA PHE A 51 6.39 -6.74 0.40
C PHE A 51 5.48 -7.87 0.91
N PRO A 52 4.93 -7.79 2.15
CA PRO A 52 4.14 -8.87 2.74
C PRO A 52 2.71 -8.89 2.16
N LYS A 53 2.56 -9.49 0.98
CA LYS A 53 1.29 -9.56 0.24
C LYS A 53 0.15 -10.19 1.07
N ALA A 54 0.43 -11.21 1.88
CA ALA A 54 -0.59 -11.84 2.73
C ALA A 54 -1.18 -10.87 3.77
N ALA A 55 -0.34 -10.20 4.56
CA ALA A 55 -0.79 -9.20 5.53
C ALA A 55 -1.53 -8.02 4.86
N PHE A 56 -1.11 -7.66 3.66
CA PHE A 56 -1.78 -6.64 2.86
C PHE A 56 -3.18 -7.11 2.41
N ARG A 57 -3.35 -8.38 2.02
CA ARG A 57 -4.67 -8.97 1.73
C ARG A 57 -5.58 -8.96 2.94
N ASP A 58 -5.08 -9.35 4.11
CA ASP A 58 -5.86 -9.35 5.35
C ASP A 58 -6.33 -7.94 5.73
N LEU A 59 -5.45 -6.94 5.60
CA LEU A 59 -5.81 -5.53 5.81
C LEU A 59 -6.96 -5.13 4.89
N THR A 60 -6.85 -5.36 3.58
CA THR A 60 -7.92 -4.98 2.64
C THR A 60 -9.21 -5.76 2.85
N PHE A 61 -9.12 -7.03 3.28
CA PHE A 61 -10.29 -7.84 3.60
C PHE A 61 -11.07 -7.26 4.78
N SER A 62 -10.38 -6.70 5.77
CA SER A 62 -11.04 -5.98 6.87
C SER A 62 -11.75 -4.70 6.42
N LEU A 63 -11.36 -4.13 5.28
CA LEU A 63 -11.89 -2.89 4.70
C LEU A 63 -12.84 -3.12 3.51
N ARG A 64 -13.24 -4.37 3.24
CA ARG A 64 -14.03 -4.76 2.05
C ARG A 64 -15.40 -4.08 1.92
N GLY A 65 -15.94 -3.51 3.00
CA GLY A 65 -17.19 -2.73 2.96
C GLY A 65 -17.03 -1.40 2.22
N ASP A 66 -15.80 -0.87 2.12
CA ASP A 66 -15.50 0.36 1.43
C ASP A 66 -15.30 0.13 -0.07
N ARG A 67 -16.37 0.39 -0.83
CA ARG A 67 -16.33 0.30 -2.30
C ARG A 67 -15.60 1.46 -2.96
N SER A 68 -15.24 2.51 -2.24
CA SER A 68 -14.46 3.64 -2.76
C SER A 68 -12.95 3.46 -2.55
N LEU A 69 -12.54 2.43 -1.81
CA LEU A 69 -11.15 2.21 -1.47
C LEU A 69 -10.32 1.82 -2.69
N CYS A 70 -9.29 2.63 -2.95
CA CYS A 70 -8.23 2.38 -3.92
C CYS A 70 -6.90 2.38 -3.15
N LEU A 71 -6.17 1.27 -3.19
CA LEU A 71 -4.92 1.08 -2.48
C LEU A 71 -3.91 0.37 -3.37
N TRP A 72 -2.86 1.08 -3.76
CA TRP A 72 -1.86 0.59 -4.72
C TRP A 72 -0.50 0.58 -4.04
N VAL A 73 0.22 -0.53 -4.15
CA VAL A 73 1.61 -0.64 -3.72
C VAL A 73 2.43 -1.21 -4.87
N ILE A 74 3.40 -0.42 -5.33
CA ILE A 74 4.35 -0.82 -6.37
C ILE A 74 5.70 -1.02 -5.69
N SER A 75 6.15 -2.27 -5.64
CA SER A 75 7.43 -2.68 -5.08
C SER A 75 8.46 -2.82 -6.19
N TYR A 76 9.66 -2.29 -5.98
CA TYR A 76 10.75 -2.45 -6.92
C TYR A 76 12.12 -2.55 -6.25
N ASP A 77 13.05 -3.22 -6.91
CA ASP A 77 14.48 -3.23 -6.56
C ASP A 77 15.31 -3.08 -7.84
N LEU A 78 16.25 -2.13 -7.82
CA LEU A 78 17.09 -1.81 -8.97
C LEU A 78 18.20 -2.84 -9.17
N HIS A 79 18.59 -3.58 -8.11
CA HIS A 79 19.67 -4.55 -8.20
C HIS A 79 19.24 -5.84 -8.91
N THR A 80 18.03 -6.31 -8.62
CA THR A 80 17.48 -7.55 -9.21
C THR A 80 16.45 -7.32 -10.32
N LEU A 81 16.20 -6.05 -10.69
CA LEU A 81 15.13 -5.65 -11.61
C LEU A 81 13.75 -6.19 -11.17
N TYR A 82 13.57 -6.43 -9.88
CA TYR A 82 12.31 -6.91 -9.33
C TYR A 82 11.27 -5.79 -9.42
N LEU A 83 10.08 -6.15 -9.89
CA LEU A 83 8.91 -5.29 -9.94
C LEU A 83 7.68 -6.12 -9.56
N GLU A 84 6.93 -5.66 -8.56
CA GLU A 84 5.67 -6.27 -8.15
C GLU A 84 4.62 -5.19 -7.93
N ARG A 85 3.39 -5.48 -8.39
CA ARG A 85 2.24 -4.59 -8.22
C ARG A 85 1.22 -5.29 -7.34
N ASN A 86 0.82 -4.61 -6.27
CA ASN A 86 -0.24 -5.06 -5.38
C ASN A 86 -1.32 -3.98 -5.40
N ILE A 87 -2.41 -4.25 -6.11
CA ILE A 87 -3.45 -3.25 -6.39
C ILE A 87 -4.80 -3.76 -5.91
N TYR A 88 -5.44 -2.98 -5.04
CA TYR A 88 -6.79 -3.20 -4.52
C TYR A 88 -7.66 -1.99 -4.84
N VAL A 89 -8.74 -2.17 -5.59
CA VAL A 89 -9.58 -1.07 -6.08
C VAL A 89 -11.03 -1.53 -6.09
N TYR A 90 -11.94 -0.68 -5.63
CA TYR A 90 -13.39 -0.91 -5.66
C TYR A 90 -13.81 -2.24 -5.00
N GLY A 91 -13.13 -2.61 -3.92
CA GLY A 91 -13.41 -3.85 -3.20
C GLY A 91 -12.80 -5.12 -3.81
N LYS A 92 -11.91 -5.00 -4.81
CA LYS A 92 -11.34 -6.14 -5.54
C LYS A 92 -9.84 -6.04 -5.70
N TRP A 93 -9.19 -7.20 -5.68
CA TRP A 93 -7.80 -7.36 -6.07
C TRP A 93 -7.68 -7.36 -7.60
N LEU A 94 -6.73 -6.60 -8.13
CA LEU A 94 -6.33 -6.73 -9.52
C LEU A 94 -5.19 -7.75 -9.58
N ASP A 95 -5.54 -9.00 -9.87
CA ASP A 95 -4.59 -10.06 -10.16
C ASP A 95 -4.23 -9.98 -11.66
N ARG A 96 -3.23 -9.16 -12.01
CA ARG A 96 -2.63 -9.13 -13.34
C ARG A 96 -1.11 -9.12 -13.24
#